data_AF-A0A5J4ZWP5-F1
#
_entry.id   AF-A0A5J4ZWP5-F1
#
_cell.length_a   1.000
_cell.length_b   1.000
_cell.length_c   1.000
_cell.angle_alpha   90.00
_cell.angle_beta   90.00
_cell.angle_gamma   90.00
#
_symmetry.space_group_name_H-M   'P 1'
#
loop_
_entity.id
_entity.type
_entity.pdbx_description
1 polymer ?
#
loop_
_entity_poly.entity_id
_entity_poly.type
_entity_poly.pdbx_seq_one_letter_code
_entity_poly.pdbx_strand_id
1 'polypeptide(L)'
;MVNKQLSNTSIFEHSGKFYAASENHLPQEIDIFTLQTFGDWDVSGAWDRPFTSHPKNAPGTGELVIFGIDAIRPFFVVGVISVDGKKLLHKVDLKLSRSTLSHEVGVTQKYNVIMDNPLILDINRLIRGGPLMKYDKGRYARVGVMPRYGDADSVQWFDVESHCTFHILNTFEDGDEALTKYGGLAKLYFEEPDTRLAGKDGKIEQLIKVEYHKFAENNFCTGSAFVAKDGSVEEDDGWIVSFVHDEETNVSQVHIIDVKKLGHGSHCQNYTSSEGAIWFSWIFLFNA
;
A
#
# COMPACT_ATOMS: atom_id res chain seq x y z
N MET A 1 7.15 8.65 -26.89
CA MET A 1 6.01 8.63 -25.95
C MET A 1 6.27 9.75 -24.96
N VAL A 2 5.37 10.72 -24.79
CA VAL A 2 5.57 11.77 -23.77
C VAL A 2 5.35 11.11 -22.41
N ASN A 3 6.40 10.96 -21.60
CA ASN A 3 6.21 10.56 -20.20
C ASN A 3 5.58 11.75 -19.51
N LYS A 4 4.25 11.73 -19.33
CA LYS A 4 3.54 12.79 -18.65
C LYS A 4 3.83 12.63 -17.16
N GLN A 5 4.80 13.40 -16.68
CA GLN A 5 5.00 13.58 -15.24
C GLN A 5 3.72 14.17 -14.67
N LEU A 6 3.11 13.41 -13.78
CA LEU A 6 1.94 13.76 -13.03
C LEU A 6 2.31 13.55 -11.57
N SER A 7 1.87 14.46 -10.69
CA SER A 7 2.09 14.36 -9.24
C SER A 7 0.71 14.32 -8.59
N ASN A 8 -0.08 13.31 -8.95
CA ASN A 8 -1.54 13.30 -8.80
C ASN A 8 -2.10 12.09 -8.04
N THR A 9 -1.24 11.25 -7.45
CA THR A 9 -1.68 10.05 -6.73
C THR A 9 -1.80 10.31 -5.23
N SER A 10 -0.84 11.05 -4.66
CA SER A 10 -0.83 11.39 -3.24
C SER A 10 -0.06 12.68 -2.95
N ILE A 11 -0.25 13.17 -1.72
CA ILE A 11 0.67 14.06 -1.04
C ILE A 11 1.17 13.30 0.21
N PHE A 12 2.42 13.49 0.61
CA PHE A 12 2.94 13.00 1.89
C PHE A 12 3.83 14.06 2.56
N GLU A 13 4.02 13.93 3.88
CA GLU A 13 4.93 14.75 4.67
C GLU A 13 6.16 13.91 5.08
N HIS A 14 7.35 14.52 5.01
CA HIS A 14 8.54 13.98 5.66
C HIS A 14 9.56 15.09 5.98
N SER A 15 10.17 15.05 7.16
CA SER A 15 11.17 16.04 7.63
C SER A 15 10.70 17.51 7.59
N GLY A 16 9.40 17.77 7.83
CA GLY A 16 8.79 19.09 7.81
C GLY A 16 8.51 19.64 6.41
N LYS A 17 8.58 18.80 5.38
CA LYS A 17 8.34 19.14 3.96
C LYS A 17 7.22 18.29 3.39
N PHE A 18 6.47 18.86 2.45
CA PHE A 18 5.37 18.18 1.77
C PHE A 18 5.76 17.86 0.33
N TYR A 19 5.34 16.71 -0.16
CA TYR A 19 5.68 16.21 -1.48
C TYR A 19 4.45 15.66 -2.20
N ALA A 20 4.24 16.05 -3.45
CA ALA A 20 3.25 15.45 -4.33
C ALA A 20 3.90 14.31 -5.14
N ALA A 21 3.23 13.15 -5.24
CA ALA A 21 3.83 11.94 -5.81
C ALA A 21 2.93 11.19 -6.81
N SER A 22 3.60 10.39 -7.65
CA SER A 22 3.04 9.40 -8.58
C SER A 22 4.12 8.39 -8.95
N GLU A 23 3.72 7.14 -9.16
CA GLU A 23 4.61 5.97 -9.22
C GLU A 23 5.42 5.83 -10.52
N ASN A 24 5.36 6.84 -11.38
CA ASN A 24 6.09 6.92 -12.64
C ASN A 24 7.17 8.01 -12.67
N HIS A 25 7.42 8.71 -11.56
CA HIS A 25 8.43 9.77 -11.47
C HIS A 25 8.98 9.95 -10.04
N LEU A 26 9.88 10.92 -9.85
CA LEU A 26 10.30 11.42 -8.54
C LEU A 26 9.17 12.26 -7.88
N PRO A 27 9.11 12.35 -6.54
CA PRO A 27 8.12 13.16 -5.85
C PRO A 27 8.56 14.63 -5.87
N GLN A 28 7.61 15.55 -5.94
CA GLN A 28 7.88 16.98 -6.09
C GLN A 28 7.60 17.71 -4.79
N GLU A 29 8.60 18.43 -4.27
CA GLU A 29 8.40 19.25 -3.07
C GLU A 29 7.41 20.39 -3.37
N ILE A 30 6.43 20.56 -2.49
CA ILE A 30 5.37 21.57 -2.58
C ILE A 30 5.24 22.34 -1.26
N ASP A 31 4.86 23.61 -1.35
CA ASP A 31 4.36 24.36 -0.20
C ASP A 31 2.86 24.04 -0.02
N ILE A 32 2.49 23.50 1.13
CA ILE A 32 1.13 22.97 1.38
C ILE A 32 0.05 24.07 1.50
N PHE A 33 0.44 25.32 1.73
CA PHE A 33 -0.49 26.44 1.93
C PHE A 33 -0.73 27.26 0.65
N THR A 34 0.30 27.42 -0.16
CA THR A 34 0.29 28.19 -1.41
C THR A 34 0.18 27.31 -2.66
N LEU A 35 0.41 26.00 -2.53
CA LEU A 35 0.51 25.02 -3.61
C LEU A 35 1.64 25.33 -4.61
N GLN A 36 2.62 26.15 -4.23
CA GLN A 36 3.81 26.40 -5.04
C GLN A 36 4.64 25.11 -5.13
N THR A 37 4.94 24.67 -6.35
CA THR A 37 5.88 23.57 -6.61
C THR A 37 7.32 24.08 -6.63
N PHE A 38 8.23 23.33 -6.01
CA PHE A 38 9.67 23.61 -6.02
C PHE A 38 10.39 22.74 -7.06
N GLY A 39 10.76 21.51 -6.69
CA GLY A 39 11.49 20.60 -7.57
C GLY A 39 11.39 19.15 -7.12
N ASP A 40 11.91 18.25 -7.96
CA ASP A 40 11.94 16.82 -7.72
C ASP A 40 12.91 16.48 -6.56
N TRP A 41 12.52 15.57 -5.67
CA TRP A 41 13.33 15.12 -4.55
C TRP A 41 13.97 13.75 -4.82
N ASP A 42 15.26 13.78 -5.16
CA ASP A 42 16.09 12.59 -5.49
C ASP A 42 16.99 12.12 -4.33
N VAL A 43 16.76 12.65 -3.12
CA VAL A 43 17.56 12.40 -1.91
C VAL A 43 19.05 12.74 -2.14
N SER A 44 19.33 13.92 -2.70
CA SER A 44 20.69 14.39 -3.06
C SER A 44 21.38 13.50 -4.11
N GLY A 45 20.62 13.04 -5.10
CA GLY A 45 21.07 12.13 -6.16
C GLY A 45 21.27 10.67 -5.74
N ALA A 46 20.90 10.29 -4.51
CA ALA A 46 21.03 8.91 -4.04
C ALA A 46 19.91 7.99 -4.57
N TRP A 47 18.74 8.55 -4.86
CA TRP A 47 17.59 7.83 -5.43
C TRP A 47 17.48 8.07 -6.94
N ASP A 48 17.28 6.98 -7.70
CA ASP A 48 17.37 6.97 -9.17
C ASP A 48 16.23 6.13 -9.81
N ARG A 49 15.11 5.99 -9.10
CA ARG A 49 13.95 5.19 -9.50
C ARG A 49 12.68 6.04 -9.47
N PRO A 50 11.59 5.63 -10.17
CA PRO A 50 10.26 6.08 -9.83
C PRO A 50 10.01 5.90 -8.33
N PHE A 51 9.27 6.81 -7.71
CA PHE A 51 9.08 6.86 -6.27
C PHE A 51 7.65 6.45 -5.93
N THR A 52 7.47 5.55 -4.96
CA THR A 52 6.15 5.14 -4.51
C THR A 52 5.28 6.33 -4.13
N SER A 53 4.00 6.33 -4.51
CA SER A 53 3.06 7.33 -4.02
C SER A 53 2.64 7.07 -2.55
N HIS A 54 3.02 5.92 -2.00
CA HIS A 54 2.67 5.48 -0.65
C HIS A 54 3.91 5.18 0.20
N PRO A 55 4.81 6.15 0.43
CA PRO A 55 5.91 5.97 1.37
C PRO A 55 5.37 5.95 2.81
N LYS A 56 6.06 5.27 3.72
CA LYS A 56 5.62 5.12 5.11
C LYS A 56 6.76 5.45 6.07
N ASN A 57 6.47 6.27 7.09
CA ASN A 57 7.42 6.48 8.18
C ASN A 57 7.49 5.20 9.04
N ALA A 58 8.70 4.73 9.31
CA ALA A 58 8.96 3.59 10.17
C ALA A 58 8.59 3.90 11.64
N PRO A 59 7.68 3.14 12.28
CA PRO A 59 7.37 3.31 13.69
C PRO A 59 8.63 3.24 14.57
N GLY A 60 8.76 4.18 15.51
CA GLY A 60 9.89 4.27 16.44
C GLY A 60 11.12 5.04 15.92
N THR A 61 11.46 4.97 14.62
CA THR A 61 12.63 5.71 14.07
C THR A 61 12.25 6.97 13.29
N GLY A 62 11.05 7.02 12.70
CA GLY A 62 10.63 8.13 11.83
C GLY A 62 11.34 8.17 10.47
N GLU A 63 12.09 7.14 10.11
CA GLU A 63 12.74 7.00 8.80
C GLU A 63 11.71 6.71 7.71
N LEU A 64 11.84 7.31 6.53
CA LEU A 64 10.89 7.08 5.44
C LEU A 64 11.27 5.84 4.63
N VAL A 65 10.41 4.83 4.64
CA VAL A 65 10.54 3.65 3.78
C VAL A 65 9.85 3.92 2.45
N ILE A 66 10.58 3.63 1.38
CA ILE A 66 10.20 3.91 0.01
C ILE A 66 10.46 2.68 -0.87
N PHE A 67 9.84 2.64 -2.04
CA PHE A 67 10.23 1.73 -3.09
C PHE A 67 10.05 2.37 -4.47
N GLY A 68 10.62 1.74 -5.48
CA GLY A 68 10.49 2.12 -6.88
C GLY A 68 10.37 0.90 -7.78
N ILE A 69 9.47 0.98 -8.76
CA ILE A 69 9.16 -0.08 -9.71
C ILE A 69 9.44 0.41 -11.12
N ASP A 70 10.05 -0.43 -11.94
CA ASP A 70 10.35 -0.13 -13.34
C ASP A 70 10.01 -1.34 -14.23
N ALA A 71 9.63 -1.09 -15.47
CA ALA A 71 9.42 -2.11 -16.49
C ALA A 71 10.75 -2.68 -17.05
N ILE A 72 11.89 -2.09 -16.67
CA ILE A 72 13.27 -2.51 -16.98
C ILE A 72 13.99 -2.85 -15.65
N ARG A 73 14.97 -3.77 -15.67
CA ARG A 73 15.71 -4.14 -14.45
C ARG A 73 16.61 -2.97 -13.95
N PRO A 74 16.79 -2.80 -12.63
CA PRO A 74 16.16 -3.53 -11.52
C PRO A 74 14.66 -3.22 -11.40
N PHE A 75 13.83 -4.27 -11.29
CA PHE A 75 12.38 -4.13 -11.40
C PHE A 75 11.69 -3.60 -10.14
N PHE A 76 12.29 -3.85 -8.96
CA PHE A 76 11.74 -3.47 -7.67
C PHE A 76 12.89 -3.16 -6.72
N VAL A 77 13.03 -1.88 -6.35
CA VAL A 77 14.07 -1.39 -5.44
C VAL A 77 13.40 -0.85 -4.19
N VAL A 78 13.83 -1.28 -3.01
CA VAL A 78 13.41 -0.71 -1.71
C VAL A 78 14.49 0.27 -1.23
N GLY A 79 14.06 1.34 -0.57
CA GLY A 79 14.95 2.31 0.07
C GLY A 79 14.48 2.73 1.46
N VAL A 80 15.40 3.24 2.28
CA VAL A 80 15.11 3.83 3.59
C VAL A 80 15.82 5.18 3.68
N ILE A 81 15.09 6.26 3.93
CA ILE A 81 15.62 7.63 4.05
C ILE A 81 15.68 8.02 5.54
N SER A 82 16.74 8.73 5.93
CA SER A 82 16.89 9.28 7.28
C SER A 82 15.76 10.23 7.65
N VAL A 83 15.37 10.27 8.92
CA VAL A 83 14.31 11.13 9.48
C VAL A 83 14.44 12.63 9.16
N ASP A 84 15.64 13.10 8.78
CA ASP A 84 15.91 14.47 8.36
C ASP A 84 15.87 14.70 6.84
N GLY A 85 15.41 13.71 6.07
CA GLY A 85 15.27 13.73 4.62
C GLY A 85 16.56 13.79 3.80
N LYS A 86 17.75 13.77 4.43
CA LYS A 86 19.03 14.10 3.75
C LYS A 86 19.81 12.91 3.21
N LYS A 87 19.58 11.68 3.70
CA LYS A 87 20.38 10.51 3.34
C LYS A 87 19.52 9.31 3.02
N LEU A 88 19.83 8.63 1.93
CA LEU A 88 19.39 7.26 1.69
C LEU A 88 20.27 6.32 2.54
N LEU A 89 19.71 5.81 3.64
CA LEU A 89 20.38 4.92 4.59
C LEU A 89 20.49 3.48 4.07
N HIS A 90 19.52 3.06 3.25
CA HIS A 90 19.49 1.73 2.63
C HIS A 90 18.93 1.80 1.21
N LYS A 91 19.41 0.91 0.33
CA LYS A 91 18.94 0.76 -1.05
C LYS A 91 19.21 -0.66 -1.54
N VAL A 92 18.18 -1.39 -1.92
CA VAL A 92 18.28 -2.80 -2.33
C VAL A 92 17.40 -3.10 -3.54
N ASP A 93 17.97 -3.72 -4.58
CA ASP A 93 17.22 -4.42 -5.63
C ASP A 93 16.76 -5.78 -5.09
N LEU A 94 15.45 -6.05 -5.08
CA LEU A 94 14.88 -7.33 -4.65
C LEU A 94 15.10 -8.46 -5.66
N LYS A 95 15.77 -8.21 -6.79
CA LYS A 95 16.13 -9.16 -7.84
C LYS A 95 14.93 -9.92 -8.43
N LEU A 96 13.70 -9.38 -8.32
CA LEU A 96 12.48 -10.06 -8.75
C LEU A 96 12.57 -10.55 -10.19
N SER A 97 11.99 -11.71 -10.47
CA SER A 97 12.02 -12.29 -11.83
C SER A 97 11.17 -11.51 -12.84
N ARG A 98 10.21 -10.72 -12.36
CA ARG A 98 9.19 -9.97 -13.12
C ARG A 98 9.03 -8.56 -12.56
N SER A 99 8.57 -7.62 -13.39
CA SER A 99 8.06 -6.33 -12.91
C SER A 99 6.60 -6.51 -12.49
N THR A 100 6.39 -6.71 -11.19
CA THR A 100 5.08 -6.64 -10.53
C THR A 100 4.77 -5.19 -10.21
N LEU A 101 3.54 -4.75 -10.41
CA LEU A 101 3.08 -3.48 -9.84
C LEU A 101 2.58 -3.74 -8.41
N SER A 102 3.35 -3.26 -7.42
CA SER A 102 2.86 -2.99 -6.07
C SER A 102 2.61 -1.49 -5.96
N HIS A 103 1.42 -1.11 -5.50
CA HIS A 103 1.05 0.30 -5.34
C HIS A 103 1.41 0.82 -3.94
N GLU A 104 1.46 -0.06 -2.94
CA GLU A 104 1.81 0.30 -1.56
C GLU A 104 2.83 -0.68 -0.95
N VAL A 105 3.45 -0.27 0.17
CA VAL A 105 4.40 -1.05 0.98
C VAL A 105 3.95 -1.06 2.44
N GLY A 106 4.06 -2.22 3.09
CA GLY A 106 3.78 -2.37 4.51
C GLY A 106 5.03 -2.14 5.35
N VAL A 107 4.90 -1.52 6.51
CA VAL A 107 6.02 -1.01 7.30
C VAL A 107 5.73 -1.16 8.79
N THR A 108 6.33 -2.18 9.39
CA THR A 108 6.25 -2.50 10.83
C THR A 108 7.40 -1.81 11.59
N GLN A 109 7.68 -2.14 12.86
CA GLN A 109 8.88 -1.63 13.55
C GLN A 109 10.19 -2.14 12.90
N LYS A 110 10.27 -3.43 12.56
CA LYS A 110 11.49 -4.15 12.14
C LYS A 110 11.46 -4.65 10.69
N TYR A 111 10.31 -4.66 10.01
CA TYR A 111 10.13 -5.25 8.67
C TYR A 111 9.50 -4.29 7.65
N ASN A 112 9.78 -4.58 6.38
CA ASN A 112 9.06 -4.13 5.21
C ASN A 112 8.22 -5.31 4.71
N VAL A 113 6.95 -5.07 4.35
CA VAL A 113 6.05 -6.05 3.74
C VAL A 113 5.79 -5.67 2.29
N ILE A 114 6.11 -6.59 1.39
CA ILE A 114 6.19 -6.39 -0.06
C ILE A 114 5.15 -7.28 -0.74
N MET A 115 4.37 -6.75 -1.69
CA MET A 115 3.47 -7.56 -2.50
C MET A 115 4.09 -7.91 -3.85
N ASP A 116 4.01 -9.19 -4.23
CA ASP A 116 4.33 -9.66 -5.58
C ASP A 116 3.06 -10.25 -6.22
N ASN A 117 2.15 -9.36 -6.61
CA ASN A 117 0.88 -9.68 -7.23
C ASN A 117 1.04 -9.93 -8.75
N PRO A 118 0.19 -10.75 -9.39
CA PRO A 118 0.28 -11.02 -10.83
C PRO A 118 -0.22 -9.87 -11.73
N LEU A 119 -0.11 -8.62 -11.28
CA LEU A 119 -0.31 -7.42 -12.10
C LEU A 119 1.04 -6.99 -12.69
N ILE A 120 1.30 -7.38 -13.93
CA ILE A 120 2.64 -7.31 -14.51
C ILE A 120 2.81 -6.10 -15.43
N LEU A 121 3.89 -5.34 -15.25
CA LEU A 121 4.38 -4.37 -16.22
C LEU A 121 5.30 -5.07 -17.23
N ASP A 122 5.07 -4.88 -18.53
CA ASP A 122 5.85 -5.52 -19.60
C ASP A 122 6.08 -4.56 -20.77
N ILE A 123 7.31 -4.03 -20.86
CA ILE A 123 7.72 -3.13 -21.94
C ILE A 123 7.70 -3.83 -23.31
N ASN A 124 7.95 -5.13 -23.38
CA ASN A 124 7.89 -5.88 -24.64
C ASN A 124 6.44 -6.06 -25.10
N ARG A 125 5.47 -6.15 -24.18
CA ARG A 125 4.04 -6.11 -24.52
C ARG A 125 3.65 -4.74 -25.07
N LEU A 126 4.15 -3.65 -24.48
CA LEU A 126 3.94 -2.29 -24.99
C LEU A 126 4.53 -2.09 -26.40
N ILE A 127 5.77 -2.53 -26.63
CA ILE A 127 6.45 -2.48 -27.94
C ILE A 127 5.66 -3.24 -29.02
N ARG A 128 4.96 -4.33 -28.65
CA ARG A 128 4.10 -5.11 -29.54
C ARG A 128 2.68 -4.52 -29.70
N GLY A 129 2.43 -3.29 -29.24
CA GLY A 129 1.13 -2.62 -29.34
C GLY A 129 0.09 -3.05 -28.31
N GLY A 130 0.47 -3.86 -27.31
CA GLY A 130 -0.38 -4.22 -26.18
C GLY A 130 -0.32 -3.20 -25.04
N PRO A 131 -1.14 -3.37 -23.98
CA PRO A 131 -1.10 -2.50 -22.81
C PRO A 131 0.20 -2.71 -22.01
N LEU A 132 0.76 -1.65 -21.44
CA LEU A 132 1.95 -1.74 -20.57
C LEU A 132 1.69 -2.63 -19.35
N MET A 133 0.50 -2.54 -18.76
CA MET A 133 0.07 -3.28 -17.57
C MET A 133 -0.97 -4.35 -17.93
N LYS A 134 -0.91 -5.53 -17.29
CA LYS A 134 -1.91 -6.60 -17.46
C LYS A 134 -1.91 -7.53 -16.24
N TYR A 135 -3.10 -7.88 -15.77
CA TYR A 135 -3.29 -8.95 -14.79
C TYR A 135 -3.15 -10.34 -15.44
N ASP A 136 -2.31 -11.20 -14.88
CA ASP A 136 -2.02 -12.54 -15.38
C ASP A 136 -2.60 -13.62 -14.45
N LYS A 137 -3.87 -13.99 -14.69
CA LYS A 137 -4.65 -14.94 -13.88
C LYS A 137 -3.98 -16.31 -13.66
N GLY A 138 -3.00 -16.68 -14.50
CA GLY A 138 -2.28 -17.96 -14.39
C GLY A 138 -1.01 -17.91 -13.55
N ARG A 139 -0.72 -16.81 -12.86
CA ARG A 139 0.51 -16.62 -12.05
C ARG A 139 0.21 -16.53 -10.56
N TYR A 140 1.20 -16.97 -9.77
CA TYR A 140 1.21 -16.82 -8.31
C TYR A 140 1.11 -15.35 -7.87
N ALA A 141 0.46 -15.14 -6.72
CA ALA A 141 0.66 -14.01 -5.83
C ALA A 141 1.42 -14.47 -4.59
N ARG A 142 2.19 -13.58 -3.97
CA ARG A 142 2.90 -13.85 -2.72
C ARG A 142 3.21 -12.57 -1.95
N VAL A 143 3.30 -12.68 -0.63
CA VAL A 143 3.69 -11.61 0.29
C VAL A 143 5.10 -11.87 0.77
N GLY A 144 5.97 -10.86 0.72
CA GLY A 144 7.35 -10.91 1.19
C GLY A 144 7.52 -10.12 2.49
N VAL A 145 8.06 -10.75 3.53
CA VAL A 145 8.47 -10.08 4.78
C VAL A 145 10.00 -9.96 4.76
N MET A 146 10.49 -8.72 4.74
CA MET A 146 11.93 -8.41 4.68
C MET A 146 12.34 -7.58 5.89
N PRO A 147 13.43 -7.89 6.62
CA PRO A 147 13.99 -6.99 7.64
C PRO A 147 14.19 -5.57 7.09
N ARG A 148 14.03 -4.53 7.92
CA ARG A 148 14.08 -3.10 7.50
C ARG A 148 15.25 -2.81 6.57
N TYR A 149 16.43 -3.31 6.95
CA TYR A 149 17.72 -3.16 6.28
C TYR A 149 18.20 -4.45 5.61
N GLY A 150 17.29 -5.40 5.37
CA GLY A 150 17.57 -6.68 4.74
C GLY A 150 17.89 -6.56 3.25
N ASP A 151 18.41 -7.64 2.67
CA ASP A 151 18.64 -7.79 1.24
C ASP A 151 17.59 -8.72 0.58
N ALA A 152 17.70 -8.91 -0.74
CA ALA A 152 16.82 -9.79 -1.52
C ALA A 152 16.80 -11.25 -1.04
N ASP A 153 17.90 -11.72 -0.45
CA ASP A 153 18.06 -13.11 0.00
C ASP A 153 17.54 -13.30 1.45
N SER A 154 17.32 -12.19 2.17
CA SER A 154 16.67 -12.14 3.49
C SER A 154 15.13 -12.10 3.48
N VAL A 155 14.50 -11.98 2.31
CA VAL A 155 13.03 -11.90 2.19
C VAL A 155 12.39 -13.28 2.40
N GLN A 156 11.53 -13.41 3.41
CA GLN A 156 10.67 -14.57 3.58
C GLN A 156 9.42 -14.40 2.73
N TRP A 157 9.14 -15.34 1.84
CA TRP A 157 8.00 -15.29 0.91
C TRP A 157 6.91 -16.28 1.32
N PHE A 158 5.67 -15.80 1.38
CA PHE A 158 4.46 -16.57 1.68
C PHE A 158 3.55 -16.54 0.46
N ASP A 159 3.25 -17.69 -0.13
CA ASP A 159 2.34 -17.79 -1.26
C ASP A 159 0.89 -17.55 -0.81
N VAL A 160 0.12 -16.86 -1.65
CA VAL A 160 -1.30 -16.52 -1.39
C VAL A 160 -2.13 -16.74 -2.65
N GLU A 161 -3.46 -16.86 -2.49
CA GLU A 161 -4.37 -16.97 -3.64
C GLU A 161 -4.20 -15.74 -4.56
N SER A 162 -4.20 -15.96 -5.88
CA SER A 162 -3.92 -14.91 -6.86
C SER A 162 -4.96 -13.78 -6.84
N HIS A 163 -4.64 -12.74 -6.04
CA HIS A 163 -5.40 -11.50 -5.91
C HIS A 163 -4.66 -10.31 -6.54
N CYS A 164 -5.31 -9.16 -6.55
CA CYS A 164 -4.74 -7.89 -6.99
C CYS A 164 -4.96 -6.89 -5.87
N THR A 165 -3.96 -6.66 -5.02
CA THR A 165 -4.07 -5.69 -3.92
C THR A 165 -3.22 -4.46 -4.23
N PHE A 166 -3.80 -3.27 -4.06
CA PHE A 166 -3.11 -2.00 -4.27
C PHE A 166 -2.72 -1.34 -2.94
N HIS A 167 -3.62 -1.27 -1.95
CA HIS A 167 -3.39 -0.46 -0.74
C HIS A 167 -3.10 -1.27 0.53
N ILE A 168 -2.32 -0.66 1.43
CA ILE A 168 -2.05 -1.13 2.79
C ILE A 168 -2.34 -0.02 3.80
N LEU A 169 -3.34 -0.21 4.67
CA LEU A 169 -3.66 0.73 5.76
C LEU A 169 -2.57 0.81 6.81
N ASN A 170 -2.20 -0.34 7.37
CA ASN A 170 -1.24 -0.45 8.47
C ASN A 170 -0.41 -1.73 8.31
N THR A 171 0.67 -1.87 9.07
CA THR A 171 1.42 -3.12 9.19
C THR A 171 2.19 -3.08 10.50
N PHE A 172 2.10 -4.11 11.33
CA PHE A 172 2.77 -4.16 12.63
C PHE A 172 3.34 -5.55 12.95
N GLU A 173 3.90 -5.71 14.15
CA GLU A 173 4.53 -6.93 14.65
C GLU A 173 3.99 -7.28 16.05
N ASP A 174 2.77 -7.74 16.07
CA ASP A 174 2.17 -8.60 17.09
C ASP A 174 0.94 -9.27 16.43
N GLY A 175 0.19 -10.10 17.15
CA GLY A 175 -0.98 -10.78 16.60
C GLY A 175 -2.06 -9.85 16.02
N ASP A 176 -2.61 -10.24 14.85
CA ASP A 176 -3.88 -9.78 14.24
C ASP A 176 -4.06 -8.30 13.78
N GLU A 177 -3.83 -8.01 12.48
CA GLU A 177 -4.67 -7.21 11.51
C GLU A 177 -3.99 -6.20 10.53
N ALA A 178 -4.59 -6.00 9.33
CA ALA A 178 -4.48 -4.82 8.43
C ALA A 178 -5.24 -5.04 7.07
N LEU A 179 -5.47 -3.98 6.25
CA LEU A 179 -6.35 -3.92 5.03
C LEU A 179 -5.62 -3.20 3.83
N THR A 180 -6.07 -3.06 2.54
CA THR A 180 -7.26 -2.28 2.02
C THR A 180 -7.69 -2.46 0.53
N LYS A 181 -8.84 -1.82 0.19
CA LYS A 181 -9.32 -1.22 -1.09
C LYS A 181 -9.80 -2.11 -2.26
N TYR A 182 -10.73 -3.05 -2.00
CA TYR A 182 -11.54 -3.74 -3.03
C TYR A 182 -13.01 -3.85 -2.60
N GLY A 183 -13.84 -4.59 -3.35
CA GLY A 183 -15.20 -5.02 -2.95
C GLY A 183 -15.27 -5.93 -1.72
N GLY A 184 -14.18 -5.96 -0.95
CA GLY A 184 -14.08 -6.51 0.39
C GLY A 184 -12.76 -6.12 1.04
N LEU A 185 -12.72 -6.35 2.34
CA LEU A 185 -11.61 -6.25 3.27
C LEU A 185 -10.99 -7.65 3.42
N ALA A 186 -9.69 -7.75 3.70
CA ALA A 186 -8.99 -9.03 3.90
C ALA A 186 -7.98 -8.91 5.05
N LYS A 187 -8.05 -9.81 6.04
CA LYS A 187 -7.16 -9.90 7.21
C LYS A 187 -6.20 -11.07 7.04
N LEU A 188 -4.89 -10.82 7.18
CA LEU A 188 -3.82 -11.84 7.08
C LEU A 188 -3.34 -12.25 8.48
N TYR A 189 -3.23 -13.56 8.72
CA TYR A 189 -2.72 -14.13 9.96
C TYR A 189 -1.35 -14.80 9.71
N PHE A 190 -0.24 -14.06 9.88
CA PHE A 190 1.09 -14.59 9.56
C PHE A 190 1.57 -15.74 10.45
N GLU A 191 1.02 -15.88 11.66
CA GLU A 191 1.35 -16.96 12.60
C GLU A 191 0.33 -18.13 12.58
N GLU A 192 -0.83 -17.98 11.93
CA GLU A 192 -1.83 -19.05 11.80
C GLU A 192 -1.81 -19.68 10.40
N PRO A 193 -1.50 -20.98 10.25
CA PRO A 193 -1.60 -21.66 8.96
C PRO A 193 -3.06 -21.89 8.55
N ASP A 194 -3.36 -21.75 7.26
CA ASP A 194 -4.72 -22.01 6.74
C ASP A 194 -5.01 -23.51 6.70
N THR A 195 -5.74 -23.99 7.70
CA THR A 195 -6.13 -25.39 7.84
C THR A 195 -7.21 -25.84 6.84
N ARG A 196 -7.76 -24.94 6.02
CA ARG A 196 -8.85 -25.26 5.06
C ARG A 196 -8.36 -25.93 3.78
N LEU A 197 -7.06 -25.85 3.48
CA LEU A 197 -6.44 -26.40 2.26
C LEU A 197 -5.40 -27.50 2.56
N ALA A 198 -5.83 -28.55 3.26
CA ALA A 198 -5.07 -29.80 3.33
C ALA A 198 -5.05 -30.49 1.94
N GLY A 199 -4.02 -30.21 1.14
CA GLY A 199 -3.86 -30.76 -0.20
C GLY A 199 -3.79 -32.30 -0.21
N LYS A 200 -4.47 -32.93 -1.18
CA LYS A 200 -4.54 -34.40 -1.30
C LYS A 200 -3.20 -35.10 -1.59
N ASP A 201 -2.17 -34.34 -1.95
CA ASP A 201 -0.93 -34.85 -2.53
C ASP A 201 0.31 -34.67 -1.62
N GLY A 202 0.12 -34.32 -0.34
CA GLY A 202 1.16 -34.38 0.69
C GLY A 202 2.28 -33.33 0.60
N LYS A 203 2.19 -32.36 -0.31
CA LYS A 203 3.01 -31.14 -0.26
C LYS A 203 2.37 -30.14 0.69
N ILE A 204 3.14 -29.70 1.69
CA ILE A 204 2.76 -28.61 2.59
C ILE A 204 3.19 -27.30 1.93
N GLU A 205 2.27 -26.60 1.30
CA GLU A 205 2.41 -25.18 1.01
C GLU A 205 2.05 -24.41 2.29
N GLN A 206 2.93 -23.55 2.78
CA GLN A 206 2.70 -22.73 3.98
C GLN A 206 1.78 -21.56 3.64
N LEU A 207 0.49 -21.86 3.49
CA LEU A 207 -0.55 -20.86 3.31
C LEU A 207 -0.89 -20.23 4.67
N ILE A 208 -0.85 -18.90 4.74
CA ILE A 208 -1.31 -18.14 5.90
C ILE A 208 -2.84 -18.02 5.87
N LYS A 209 -3.50 -18.07 7.03
CA LYS A 209 -4.96 -17.90 7.12
C LYS A 209 -5.35 -16.49 6.69
N VAL A 210 -6.45 -16.41 5.93
CA VAL A 210 -7.07 -15.14 5.50
C VAL A 210 -8.55 -15.11 5.83
N GLU A 211 -9.03 -13.99 6.38
CA GLU A 211 -10.46 -13.71 6.61
C GLU A 211 -10.92 -12.52 5.74
N TYR A 212 -12.19 -12.50 5.34
CA TYR A 212 -12.71 -11.52 4.37
C TYR A 212 -14.05 -10.92 4.83
N HIS A 213 -14.21 -9.60 4.72
CA HIS A 213 -15.50 -8.89 4.87
C HIS A 213 -15.85 -8.22 3.54
N LYS A 214 -16.90 -8.67 2.85
CA LYS A 214 -17.28 -8.10 1.53
C LYS A 214 -18.23 -6.92 1.68
N PHE A 215 -18.03 -5.87 0.89
CA PHE A 215 -18.99 -4.79 0.75
C PHE A 215 -20.21 -5.26 -0.07
N ALA A 216 -21.29 -4.48 -0.03
CA ALA A 216 -22.44 -4.70 -0.90
C ALA A 216 -22.05 -4.56 -2.39
N GLU A 217 -22.87 -5.09 -3.29
CA GLU A 217 -22.70 -4.91 -4.73
C GLU A 217 -22.71 -3.40 -5.08
N ASN A 218 -21.93 -3.01 -6.10
CA ASN A 218 -21.74 -1.62 -6.55
C ASN A 218 -21.21 -0.60 -5.51
N ASN A 219 -20.76 -1.06 -4.34
CA ASN A 219 -20.17 -0.21 -3.30
C ASN A 219 -18.65 -0.33 -3.28
N PHE A 220 -17.94 0.78 -3.46
CA PHE A 220 -16.49 0.83 -3.59
C PHE A 220 -15.88 1.79 -2.55
N CYS A 221 -14.92 1.30 -1.76
CA CYS A 221 -14.19 2.14 -0.82
C CYS A 221 -13.01 2.88 -1.48
N THR A 222 -12.77 4.12 -1.09
CA THR A 222 -11.55 4.88 -1.40
C THR A 222 -11.01 5.54 -0.13
N GLY A 223 -9.67 5.72 -0.07
CA GLY A 223 -8.96 6.39 1.02
C GLY A 223 -9.46 6.07 2.43
N SER A 224 -9.03 4.96 3.02
CA SER A 224 -9.31 4.68 4.44
C SER A 224 -8.12 5.05 5.32
N ALA A 225 -8.40 5.46 6.54
CA ALA A 225 -7.43 5.77 7.59
C ALA A 225 -7.86 5.10 8.90
N PHE A 226 -6.91 4.67 9.70
CA PHE A 226 -7.16 4.24 11.08
C PHE A 226 -7.05 5.44 12.02
N VAL A 227 -7.96 5.51 12.99
CA VAL A 227 -8.00 6.52 14.05
C VAL A 227 -8.11 5.80 15.38
N ALA A 228 -7.03 5.78 16.17
CA ALA A 228 -7.04 5.21 17.52
C ALA A 228 -8.02 5.96 18.44
N LYS A 229 -8.60 5.28 19.43
CA LYS A 229 -9.34 5.94 20.52
C LYS A 229 -8.37 6.67 21.44
N ASP A 230 -8.82 7.78 22.02
CA ASP A 230 -8.02 8.53 22.99
C ASP A 230 -7.70 7.66 24.21
N GLY A 231 -6.42 7.68 24.62
CA GLY A 231 -5.89 6.82 25.67
C GLY A 231 -5.85 5.32 25.37
N SER A 232 -6.08 4.88 24.11
CA SER A 232 -5.98 3.46 23.75
C SER A 232 -4.58 2.89 24.01
N VAL A 233 -4.55 1.64 24.49
CA VAL A 233 -3.36 0.78 24.59
C VAL A 233 -3.48 -0.50 23.76
N GLU A 234 -4.60 -0.69 23.06
CA GLU A 234 -4.90 -1.87 22.23
C GLU A 234 -5.00 -1.43 20.76
N GLU A 235 -4.28 -2.11 19.86
CA GLU A 235 -4.06 -1.64 18.47
C GLU A 235 -5.35 -1.58 17.64
N ASP A 236 -6.33 -2.44 17.92
CA ASP A 236 -7.64 -2.47 17.27
C ASP A 236 -8.70 -1.59 17.99
N ASP A 237 -8.36 -0.93 19.10
CA ASP A 237 -9.28 -0.03 19.79
C ASP A 237 -9.30 1.36 19.13
N GLY A 238 -9.94 1.40 17.96
CA GLY A 238 -10.03 2.56 17.10
C GLY A 238 -11.20 2.47 16.12
N TRP A 239 -11.17 3.34 15.12
CA TRP A 239 -12.10 3.36 14.02
C TRP A 239 -11.34 3.36 12.69
N ILE A 240 -11.83 2.59 11.72
CA ILE A 240 -11.49 2.81 10.31
C ILE A 240 -12.47 3.85 9.77
N VAL A 241 -11.95 4.98 9.32
CA VAL A 241 -12.69 5.98 8.55
C VAL A 241 -12.39 5.74 7.09
N SER A 242 -13.41 5.47 6.26
CA SER A 242 -13.25 5.28 4.82
C SER A 242 -14.31 6.04 4.05
N PHE A 243 -13.95 6.60 2.90
CA PHE A 243 -14.97 7.00 1.92
C PHE A 243 -15.48 5.75 1.22
N VAL A 244 -16.79 5.69 0.98
CA VAL A 244 -17.46 4.65 0.20
C VAL A 244 -18.37 5.33 -0.81
N HIS A 245 -18.20 4.98 -2.08
CA HIS A 245 -19.05 5.45 -3.17
C HIS A 245 -19.93 4.29 -3.64
N ASP A 246 -21.23 4.56 -3.70
CA ASP A 246 -22.24 3.71 -4.29
C ASP A 246 -22.47 4.18 -5.74
N GLU A 247 -22.06 3.37 -6.72
CA GLU A 247 -22.19 3.71 -8.15
C GLU A 247 -23.63 3.59 -8.67
N GLU A 248 -24.53 2.89 -7.96
CA GLU A 248 -25.95 2.78 -8.35
C GLU A 248 -26.71 4.04 -7.96
N THR A 249 -26.47 4.56 -6.75
CA THR A 249 -27.10 5.81 -6.29
C THR A 249 -26.30 7.07 -6.61
N ASN A 250 -25.03 6.92 -7.04
CA ASN A 250 -24.05 7.99 -7.22
C ASN A 250 -23.85 8.84 -5.93
N VAL A 251 -23.95 8.19 -4.76
CA VAL A 251 -23.79 8.81 -3.44
C VAL A 251 -22.46 8.39 -2.82
N SER A 252 -21.72 9.38 -2.32
CA SER A 252 -20.53 9.16 -1.50
C SER A 252 -20.88 9.31 -0.02
N GLN A 253 -20.37 8.41 0.80
CA GLN A 253 -20.56 8.36 2.25
C GLN A 253 -19.20 8.26 2.96
N VAL A 254 -19.13 8.72 4.20
CA VAL A 254 -18.05 8.33 5.11
C VAL A 254 -18.56 7.20 5.99
N HIS A 255 -17.88 6.06 5.94
CA HIS A 255 -18.10 4.92 6.82
C HIS A 255 -17.10 5.03 7.98
N ILE A 256 -17.62 4.96 9.21
CA ILE A 256 -16.84 4.88 10.44
C ILE A 256 -17.08 3.50 11.04
N ILE A 257 -16.08 2.63 10.96
CA ILE A 257 -16.17 1.21 11.31
C ILE A 257 -15.36 0.97 12.59
N ASP A 258 -16.03 0.50 13.64
CA ASP A 258 -15.39 0.01 14.87
C ASP A 258 -14.64 -1.30 14.56
N VAL A 259 -13.32 -1.29 14.66
CA VAL A 259 -12.45 -2.38 14.15
C VAL A 259 -12.76 -3.71 14.84
N LYS A 260 -13.00 -3.66 16.16
CA LYS A 260 -13.42 -4.80 17.00
C LYS A 260 -14.73 -5.48 16.58
N LYS A 261 -15.43 -4.98 15.57
CA LYS A 261 -16.73 -5.50 15.09
C LYS A 261 -16.73 -5.89 13.60
N LEU A 262 -15.57 -5.94 12.94
CA LEU A 262 -15.46 -6.15 11.49
C LEU A 262 -16.20 -7.40 10.96
N GLY A 263 -16.32 -8.46 11.77
CA GLY A 263 -17.02 -9.71 11.42
C GLY A 263 -18.51 -9.79 11.81
N HIS A 264 -19.03 -8.86 12.62
CA HIS A 264 -20.38 -8.93 13.19
C HIS A 264 -21.29 -7.77 12.73
N GLY A 265 -21.80 -7.86 11.49
CA GLY A 265 -22.92 -7.04 10.99
C GLY A 265 -22.84 -5.57 11.38
N SER A 266 -21.87 -4.86 10.79
CA SER A 266 -21.36 -3.57 11.27
C SER A 266 -22.45 -2.54 11.60
N HIS A 267 -22.43 -2.05 12.84
CA HIS A 267 -23.12 -0.81 13.21
C HIS A 267 -22.35 0.39 12.63
N CYS A 268 -22.50 0.62 11.32
CA CYS A 268 -21.91 1.78 10.65
C CYS A 268 -22.74 3.03 10.94
N GLN A 269 -22.10 4.11 11.37
CA GLN A 269 -22.72 5.45 11.36
C GLN A 269 -22.42 6.10 10.01
N ASN A 270 -23.46 6.28 9.20
CA ASN A 270 -23.34 6.86 7.87
C ASN A 270 -23.57 8.37 7.92
N TYR A 271 -22.58 9.13 7.45
CA TYR A 271 -22.73 10.56 7.17
C TYR A 271 -22.79 10.77 5.66
N THR A 272 -23.83 11.46 5.20
CA THR A 272 -24.12 11.67 3.77
C THR A 272 -23.79 13.08 3.33
N SER A 273 -23.19 13.20 2.14
CA SER A 273 -23.02 14.46 1.42
C SER A 273 -23.35 14.26 -0.06
N SER A 274 -24.18 15.11 -0.63
CA SER A 274 -24.46 15.11 -2.06
C SER A 274 -23.34 15.81 -2.84
N GLU A 275 -22.86 15.15 -3.90
CA GLU A 275 -21.83 15.58 -4.85
C GLU A 275 -20.36 15.52 -4.39
N GLY A 276 -19.53 14.87 -5.22
CA GLY A 276 -18.07 14.83 -5.06
C GLY A 276 -17.43 13.84 -6.05
N ALA A 277 -16.37 14.26 -6.74
CA ALA A 277 -15.64 13.40 -7.68
C ALA A 277 -14.90 12.24 -6.98
N ILE A 278 -14.42 11.27 -7.75
CA ILE A 278 -13.57 10.18 -7.26
C ILE A 278 -12.15 10.71 -7.02
N TRP A 279 -11.73 10.78 -5.76
CA TRP A 279 -10.39 11.20 -5.34
C TRP A 279 -9.54 10.01 -4.89
N PHE A 280 -8.21 10.05 -5.12
CA PHE A 280 -7.36 8.86 -5.01
C PHE A 280 -6.82 8.58 -3.58
N SER A 281 -6.44 9.62 -2.82
CA SER A 281 -5.96 9.54 -1.44
C SER A 281 -6.18 10.85 -0.65
N TRP A 282 -6.09 10.79 0.68
CA TRP A 282 -6.15 11.94 1.62
C TRP A 282 -5.06 11.80 2.70
N ILE A 283 -4.56 12.92 3.21
CA ILE A 283 -3.88 13.01 4.52
C ILE A 283 -4.91 13.54 5.54
N PHE A 284 -5.06 12.88 6.69
CA PHE A 284 -5.68 13.50 7.85
C PHE A 284 -4.61 14.22 8.69
N LEU A 285 -4.62 15.55 8.67
CA LEU A 285 -3.82 16.37 9.58
C LEU A 285 -4.55 16.50 10.92
N PHE A 286 -4.19 15.66 11.88
CA PHE A 286 -4.56 15.88 13.28
C PHE A 286 -3.55 16.85 13.91
N ASN A 287 -4.02 18.05 14.30
CA ASN A 287 -3.28 18.87 15.26
C ASN A 287 -3.36 18.18 16.63
N ALA A 288 -2.20 17.90 17.21
CA ALA A 288 -2.01 17.67 18.64
C ALA A 288 -1.40 18.92 19.27
#